data_AF-A0A1Z5K9C5-F1
#
_entry.id   AF-A0A1Z5K9C5-F1
#
_cell.length_a   1.000
_cell.length_b   1.000
_cell.length_c   1.000
_cell.angle_alpha   90.00
_cell.angle_beta   90.00
_cell.angle_gamma   90.00
#
_symmetry.space_group_name_H-M   'P 1'
#
loop_
_entity.id
_entity.type
_entity.pdbx_description
1 polymer ?
#
loop_
_entity_poly.entity_id
_entity_poly.type
_entity_poly.pdbx_seq_one_letter_code
_entity_poly.pdbx_strand_id
1 'polypeptide(L)'
;MSTTKHPSDAPLPLVHVDEVLSRPIVDVKRKVPCPTFHFGQRIKKKFDGVYFYGTVEFVEGSYVSIIYDDGDEESAIQLDDDELLVMEMIDISLSKKIKYATEAQHIRCTNCLFSLQGLEQKNFQHKTSFIPGISSSHVSWHILEFYLFAYERQRMWERKMQHPENFPYSLNERMSRHSFCNIYRELDRGTIFLKASILELFYSSDDKQHDNPRCIPRPWSHKEWTKQVLWRSYMYRLVNRVETFENIGFAEPTDASLQAYSRRAQVYRDQAKSAFFTGAHNVSGFEPYMKALNLTLNNLDTIVDDFYAASTSKDKLDVLRGMKLVGDFYAWQILCDMETCGCLKIDYNFCVLGPGAKEGLKLVFRTSKNSLEVLKGVEKHLQLARILTALQENAFQILGLEFPYFGGKRLALKEIEHTLCEYSKYNISNGMHTYRPGEKSAIAVDCFSCYGKDPDHGYYCDLCNHFCCTGCLEIAGDANDYDERNFICPPCRQLESFFNLS
;
A
#
# COMPACT_ATOMS: atom_id res chain seq x y z
N MET A 1 -11.89 37.48 -30.09
CA MET A 1 -12.54 36.17 -30.33
C MET A 1 -11.46 35.11 -30.43
N SER A 2 -11.28 34.33 -29.37
CA SER A 2 -10.89 32.91 -29.38
C SER A 2 -10.65 32.53 -27.91
N THR A 3 -11.66 31.92 -27.31
CA THR A 3 -11.60 31.32 -25.97
C THR A 3 -11.20 29.85 -26.14
N THR A 4 -9.95 29.51 -25.89
CA THR A 4 -9.52 28.12 -25.74
C THR A 4 -9.82 27.66 -24.31
N LYS A 5 -10.74 26.69 -24.18
CA LYS A 5 -11.12 26.07 -22.91
C LYS A 5 -9.96 25.29 -22.29
N HIS A 6 -9.90 25.31 -20.96
CA HIS A 6 -8.91 24.64 -20.14
C HIS A 6 -9.16 23.11 -20.09
N PRO A 7 -8.15 22.25 -19.88
CA PRO A 7 -8.32 20.79 -19.80
C PRO A 7 -9.16 20.28 -18.61
N SER A 8 -9.68 21.17 -17.77
CA SER A 8 -10.55 20.88 -16.61
C SER A 8 -12.01 20.55 -16.98
N ASP A 9 -12.39 20.70 -18.25
CA ASP A 9 -13.77 20.60 -18.70
C ASP A 9 -14.09 19.28 -19.45
N ALA A 10 -13.19 18.29 -19.42
CA ALA A 10 -13.43 17.00 -20.04
C ALA A 10 -14.46 16.20 -19.21
N PRO A 11 -15.63 15.84 -19.78
CA PRO A 11 -16.60 14.99 -19.08
C PRO A 11 -16.03 13.59 -18.87
N LEU A 12 -16.17 13.07 -17.64
CA LEU A 12 -15.79 11.69 -17.29
C LEU A 12 -16.58 10.68 -18.16
N PRO A 13 -15.98 9.51 -18.47
CA PRO A 13 -16.67 8.45 -19.19
C PRO A 13 -17.88 7.94 -18.39
N LEU A 14 -18.98 7.64 -19.10
CA LEU A 14 -20.20 7.07 -18.55
C LEU A 14 -19.93 5.60 -18.15
N VAL A 15 -20.17 5.24 -16.88
CA VAL A 15 -20.01 3.87 -16.36
C VAL A 15 -21.35 3.40 -15.77
N HIS A 16 -21.75 2.14 -16.02
CA HIS A 16 -23.04 1.58 -15.57
C HIS A 16 -22.99 1.10 -14.10
N VAL A 17 -24.10 1.24 -13.36
CA VAL A 17 -24.25 0.77 -11.95
C VAL A 17 -23.90 -0.71 -11.80
N ASP A 18 -24.36 -1.52 -12.75
CA ASP A 18 -24.23 -2.98 -12.70
C ASP A 18 -22.80 -3.45 -13.01
N GLU A 19 -21.98 -2.69 -13.76
CA GLU A 19 -20.57 -3.02 -14.04
C GLU A 19 -19.67 -2.88 -12.80
N VAL A 20 -19.95 -1.92 -11.92
CA VAL A 20 -19.16 -1.71 -10.68
C VAL A 20 -19.59 -2.65 -9.55
N LEU A 21 -20.82 -3.17 -9.60
CA LEU A 21 -21.45 -3.88 -8.48
C LEU A 21 -21.86 -5.33 -8.76
N SER A 22 -21.84 -5.83 -10.01
CA SER A 22 -22.21 -7.23 -10.29
C SER A 22 -21.77 -7.79 -11.65
N ARG A 23 -21.04 -8.92 -11.69
CA ARG A 23 -21.33 -10.18 -12.45
C ARG A 23 -20.11 -10.95 -13.04
N PRO A 24 -20.27 -12.27 -13.31
CA PRO A 24 -19.25 -13.32 -13.13
C PRO A 24 -18.47 -13.73 -14.39
N ILE A 25 -17.49 -14.62 -14.15
CA ILE A 25 -16.48 -15.23 -15.02
C ILE A 25 -17.06 -15.78 -16.35
N VAL A 26 -16.47 -15.41 -17.49
CA VAL A 26 -16.40 -16.27 -18.69
C VAL A 26 -15.05 -16.08 -19.39
N ASP A 27 -14.45 -17.21 -19.73
CA ASP A 27 -13.11 -17.41 -20.29
C ASP A 27 -13.09 -17.40 -21.83
N VAL A 28 -11.87 -17.31 -22.39
CA VAL A 28 -11.37 -17.84 -23.68
C VAL A 28 -10.79 -16.85 -24.73
N LYS A 29 -9.45 -16.94 -24.80
CA LYS A 29 -8.39 -16.68 -25.83
C LYS A 29 -8.75 -16.36 -27.30
N ARG A 30 -8.08 -15.35 -27.91
CA ARG A 30 -7.08 -15.53 -29.03
C ARG A 30 -6.48 -14.26 -29.71
N LYS A 31 -5.18 -14.41 -30.04
CA LYS A 31 -4.27 -13.91 -31.14
C LYS A 31 -3.98 -12.41 -31.33
N VAL A 32 -2.67 -12.10 -31.21
CA VAL A 32 -1.96 -10.80 -31.26
C VAL A 32 -1.49 -10.44 -32.69
N PRO A 33 -1.57 -9.17 -33.15
CA PRO A 33 -0.87 -8.66 -34.33
C PRO A 33 0.46 -7.95 -33.98
N CYS A 34 1.39 -7.93 -34.95
CA CYS A 34 2.79 -7.47 -34.84
C CYS A 34 3.01 -6.12 -34.11
N PRO A 35 4.02 -6.00 -33.23
CA PRO A 35 4.23 -4.83 -32.39
C PRO A 35 4.94 -3.66 -33.11
N THR A 36 4.56 -2.42 -32.77
CA THR A 36 5.27 -1.18 -33.12
C THR A 36 6.08 -0.64 -31.93
N PHE A 37 7.29 -0.12 -32.17
CA PHE A 37 8.22 0.33 -31.13
C PHE A 37 8.20 1.86 -30.89
N HIS A 38 8.42 2.33 -29.66
CA HIS A 38 8.49 3.75 -29.28
C HIS A 38 9.53 4.05 -28.18
N PHE A 39 9.97 5.32 -28.09
CA PHE A 39 10.93 5.80 -27.07
C PHE A 39 10.45 5.50 -25.65
N GLY A 40 11.36 5.01 -24.80
CA GLY A 40 11.09 4.63 -23.41
C GLY A 40 10.39 3.27 -23.25
N GLN A 41 10.08 2.58 -24.34
CA GLN A 41 9.42 1.28 -24.30
C GLN A 41 10.36 0.21 -23.78
N ARG A 42 9.85 -0.60 -22.84
CA ARG A 42 10.55 -1.78 -22.36
C ARG A 42 10.48 -2.88 -23.41
N ILE A 43 11.63 -3.46 -23.68
CA ILE A 43 11.77 -4.56 -24.62
C ILE A 43 12.55 -5.68 -23.95
N LYS A 44 12.49 -6.86 -24.54
CA LYS A 44 13.43 -7.94 -24.24
C LYS A 44 13.95 -8.46 -25.57
N LYS A 45 15.27 -8.60 -25.68
CA LYS A 45 15.92 -9.23 -26.83
C LYS A 45 16.56 -10.54 -26.41
N LYS A 46 16.49 -11.56 -27.25
CA LYS A 46 17.08 -12.87 -26.95
C LYS A 46 18.48 -12.93 -27.52
N PHE A 47 19.47 -13.30 -26.71
CA PHE A 47 20.83 -13.62 -27.13
C PHE A 47 21.22 -14.99 -26.57
N ASP A 48 21.68 -15.90 -27.43
CA ASP A 48 22.15 -17.25 -27.06
C ASP A 48 21.21 -18.04 -26.12
N GLY A 49 19.89 -17.88 -26.31
CA GLY A 49 18.89 -18.57 -25.48
C GLY A 49 18.45 -17.81 -24.23
N VAL A 50 19.12 -16.72 -23.88
CA VAL A 50 18.91 -15.90 -22.68
C VAL A 50 18.27 -14.56 -23.08
N TYR A 51 17.34 -14.05 -22.26
CA TYR A 51 16.73 -12.74 -22.52
C TYR A 51 17.48 -11.63 -21.81
N PHE A 52 17.80 -10.60 -22.57
CA PHE A 52 18.39 -9.36 -22.12
C PHE A 52 17.33 -8.28 -22.21
N TYR A 53 17.15 -7.55 -21.13
CA TYR A 53 16.10 -6.55 -21.00
C TYR A 53 16.70 -5.18 -21.23
N GLY A 54 15.96 -4.35 -21.94
CA GLY A 54 16.44 -3.02 -22.29
C GLY A 54 15.30 -2.06 -22.51
N THR A 55 15.69 -0.83 -22.78
CA THR A 55 14.77 0.28 -23.01
C THR A 55 15.12 0.93 -24.34
N VAL A 56 14.10 1.16 -25.17
CA VAL A 56 14.27 1.88 -26.43
C VAL A 56 14.65 3.32 -26.11
N GLU A 57 15.89 3.69 -26.41
CA GLU A 57 16.41 5.05 -26.20
C GLU A 57 16.15 5.94 -27.41
N PHE A 58 15.96 5.39 -28.61
CA PHE A 58 15.67 6.18 -29.79
C PHE A 58 14.97 5.36 -30.86
N VAL A 59 14.08 5.99 -31.65
CA VAL A 59 13.42 5.37 -32.80
C VAL A 59 13.58 6.29 -34.00
N GLU A 60 14.23 5.81 -35.06
CA GLU A 60 14.42 6.55 -36.31
C GLU A 60 14.04 5.70 -37.51
N GLY A 61 12.90 6.02 -38.13
CA GLY A 61 12.37 5.24 -39.24
C GLY A 61 12.06 3.80 -38.85
N SER A 62 12.79 2.85 -39.43
CA SER A 62 12.64 1.40 -39.19
C SER A 62 13.69 0.82 -38.22
N TYR A 63 14.36 1.68 -37.45
CA TYR A 63 15.43 1.28 -36.55
C TYR A 63 15.21 1.79 -35.13
N VAL A 64 15.68 1.02 -34.15
CA VAL A 64 15.69 1.38 -32.73
C VAL A 64 17.09 1.30 -32.14
N SER A 65 17.38 2.18 -31.18
CA SER A 65 18.52 2.05 -30.27
C SER A 65 18.02 1.62 -28.90
N ILE A 66 18.74 0.69 -28.29
CA ILE A 66 18.37 0.03 -27.04
C ILE A 66 19.53 0.16 -26.06
N ILE A 67 19.20 0.56 -24.83
CA ILE A 67 20.10 0.44 -23.69
C ILE A 67 19.61 -0.74 -22.85
N TYR A 68 20.46 -1.74 -22.65
CA TYR A 68 20.19 -2.90 -21.81
C TYR A 68 20.44 -2.58 -20.33
N ASP A 69 19.78 -3.34 -19.45
CA ASP A 69 19.79 -3.08 -18.01
C ASP A 69 21.15 -3.28 -17.33
N ASP A 70 22.06 -4.00 -17.99
CA ASP A 70 23.47 -4.17 -17.59
C ASP A 70 24.35 -2.98 -18.03
N GLY A 71 23.79 -2.02 -18.78
CA GLY A 71 24.46 -0.82 -19.25
C GLY A 71 25.06 -0.94 -20.65
N ASP A 72 24.87 -2.07 -21.33
CA ASP A 72 25.31 -2.23 -22.72
C ASP A 72 24.34 -1.54 -23.68
N GLU A 73 24.86 -0.95 -24.75
CA GLU A 73 24.09 -0.20 -25.74
C GLU A 73 24.17 -0.85 -27.12
N GLU A 74 23.04 -0.96 -27.79
CA GLU A 74 22.96 -1.45 -29.16
C GLU A 74 22.14 -0.48 -30.00
N SER A 75 22.75 0.09 -31.04
CA SER A 75 22.13 1.06 -31.93
C SER A 75 21.81 0.48 -33.30
N ALA A 76 20.72 0.94 -33.90
CA ALA A 76 20.28 0.58 -35.25
C ALA A 76 19.79 -0.88 -35.43
N ILE A 77 18.93 -1.35 -34.52
CA ILE A 77 18.26 -2.67 -34.62
C ILE A 77 17.00 -2.53 -35.48
N GLN A 78 16.80 -3.44 -36.43
CA GLN A 78 15.65 -3.42 -37.33
C GLN A 78 14.36 -3.82 -36.59
N LEU A 79 13.26 -3.09 -36.81
CA LEU A 79 11.98 -3.30 -36.10
C LEU A 79 11.35 -4.70 -36.30
N ASP A 80 11.76 -5.44 -37.33
CA ASP A 80 11.28 -6.78 -37.68
C ASP A 80 12.23 -7.91 -37.25
N ASP A 81 13.17 -7.63 -36.35
CA ASP A 81 14.01 -8.65 -35.72
C ASP A 81 13.16 -9.56 -34.83
N ASP A 82 12.98 -10.82 -35.23
CA ASP A 82 12.20 -11.84 -34.52
C ASP A 82 12.72 -12.12 -33.09
N GLU A 83 13.96 -11.73 -32.80
CA GLU A 83 14.57 -11.85 -31.47
C GLU A 83 14.31 -10.65 -30.57
N LEU A 84 13.78 -9.55 -31.12
CA LEU A 84 13.41 -8.33 -30.42
C LEU A 84 11.90 -8.29 -30.12
N LEU A 85 11.55 -8.50 -28.85
CA LEU A 85 10.16 -8.54 -28.42
C LEU A 85 9.81 -7.29 -27.61
N VAL A 86 8.78 -6.57 -28.07
CA VAL A 86 8.09 -5.57 -27.25
C VAL A 86 7.51 -6.25 -26.02
N MET A 87 7.76 -5.68 -24.84
CA MET A 87 7.01 -6.06 -23.65
C MET A 87 5.66 -5.35 -23.72
N GLU A 88 4.60 -6.06 -24.09
CA GLU A 88 3.26 -5.48 -24.15
C GLU A 88 2.84 -4.99 -22.74
N MET A 89 2.55 -3.70 -22.64
CA MET A 89 1.64 -3.23 -21.61
C MET A 89 0.22 -3.54 -22.08
N ILE A 90 -0.56 -4.19 -21.23
CA ILE A 90 -1.98 -4.45 -21.48
C ILE A 90 -2.70 -3.11 -21.66
N ASP A 91 -3.14 -2.81 -22.88
CA ASP A 91 -3.97 -1.64 -23.21
C ASP A 91 -5.45 -2.02 -23.04
N ILE A 92 -6.08 -1.49 -21.97
CA ILE A 92 -7.50 -1.68 -21.68
C ILE A 92 -8.31 -0.51 -22.24
N SER A 93 -8.18 -0.23 -23.53
CA SER A 93 -9.09 0.70 -24.19
C SER A 93 -9.31 0.36 -25.66
N LEU A 94 -10.49 -0.18 -25.99
CA LEU A 94 -11.35 0.31 -27.07
C LEU A 94 -12.60 -0.57 -27.20
N SER A 95 -13.70 -0.04 -26.64
CA SER A 95 -15.06 -0.49 -26.88
C SER A 95 -15.66 0.19 -28.13
N LYS A 96 -16.48 -0.56 -28.87
CA LYS A 96 -17.76 -0.19 -29.56
C LYS A 96 -18.06 -1.23 -30.65
N LYS A 97 -19.30 -1.69 -30.90
CA LYS A 97 -20.66 -1.27 -30.54
C LYS A 97 -21.57 -2.47 -30.86
N ILE A 98 -22.51 -2.86 -29.98
CA ILE A 98 -23.83 -3.36 -30.41
C ILE A 98 -24.90 -2.80 -29.44
N LYS A 99 -25.97 -2.28 -30.03
CA LYS A 99 -27.10 -1.58 -29.40
C LYS A 99 -28.07 -2.55 -28.73
N TYR A 100 -28.52 -2.20 -27.52
CA TYR A 100 -29.92 -2.39 -27.10
C TYR A 100 -30.41 -1.16 -26.31
N ALA A 101 -31.70 -0.91 -26.39
CA ALA A 101 -32.34 0.39 -26.22
C ALA A 101 -32.68 0.75 -24.75
N THR A 102 -32.50 2.04 -24.43
CA THR A 102 -33.31 2.95 -23.57
C THR A 102 -33.85 2.38 -22.26
N GLU A 103 -33.45 2.85 -21.07
CA GLU A 103 -33.42 4.25 -20.62
C GLU A 103 -32.23 4.53 -19.67
N ALA A 104 -31.44 5.56 -19.98
CA ALA A 104 -30.31 5.98 -19.18
C ALA A 104 -30.78 6.78 -17.95
N GLN A 105 -30.65 6.22 -16.74
CA GLN A 105 -30.67 7.01 -15.51
C GLN A 105 -29.25 7.55 -15.26
N HIS A 106 -29.11 8.88 -15.29
CA HIS A 106 -27.89 9.59 -14.93
C HIS A 106 -27.44 9.27 -13.50
N ILE A 107 -26.33 8.55 -13.31
CA ILE A 107 -25.72 8.37 -11.99
C ILE A 107 -24.89 9.61 -11.69
N ARG A 108 -25.22 10.31 -10.60
CA ARG A 108 -24.45 11.45 -10.11
C ARG A 108 -23.41 10.95 -9.10
N CYS A 109 -22.13 11.21 -9.34
CA CYS A 109 -21.10 11.12 -8.29
C CYS A 109 -21.57 11.93 -7.08
N THR A 110 -21.27 11.45 -5.87
CA THR A 110 -21.74 12.06 -4.63
C THR A 110 -20.61 12.22 -3.63
N ASN A 111 -20.60 13.31 -2.86
CA ASN A 111 -19.74 13.44 -1.68
C ASN A 111 -20.46 13.01 -0.39
N CYS A 112 -21.76 12.70 -0.48
CA CYS A 112 -22.54 12.21 0.65
C CYS A 112 -22.31 10.71 0.83
N LEU A 113 -21.61 10.35 1.91
CA LEU A 113 -21.31 8.96 2.25
C LEU A 113 -22.56 8.12 2.55
N PHE A 114 -23.63 8.73 3.09
CA PHE A 114 -24.90 8.03 3.30
C PHE A 114 -25.56 7.66 1.96
N SER A 115 -25.71 8.64 1.07
CA SER A 115 -26.34 8.42 -0.24
C SER A 115 -25.54 7.48 -1.12
N LEU A 116 -24.22 7.44 -0.95
CA LEU A 116 -23.35 6.46 -1.61
C LEU A 116 -23.74 5.01 -1.30
N GLN A 117 -24.21 4.76 -0.08
CA GLN A 117 -24.68 3.44 0.36
C GLN A 117 -26.20 3.27 0.24
N GLY A 118 -26.89 4.14 -0.50
CA GLY A 118 -28.35 4.10 -0.63
C GLY A 118 -29.09 4.47 0.66
N LEU A 119 -28.42 5.05 1.66
CA LEU A 119 -29.00 5.42 2.94
C LEU A 119 -29.54 6.85 2.89
N GLU A 120 -30.78 7.05 3.33
CA GLU A 120 -31.37 8.38 3.44
C GLU A 120 -30.92 9.06 4.74
N GLN A 121 -30.18 10.17 4.65
CA GLN A 121 -29.68 10.91 5.82
C GLN A 121 -30.78 11.25 6.85
N LYS A 122 -32.00 11.54 6.36
CA LYS A 122 -33.17 11.87 7.20
C LYS A 122 -33.50 10.75 8.20
N ASN A 123 -33.18 9.51 7.89
CA ASN A 123 -33.40 8.35 8.75
C ASN A 123 -32.48 8.34 9.97
N PHE A 124 -31.46 9.22 10.01
CA PHE A 124 -30.50 9.34 11.10
C PHE A 124 -30.56 10.72 11.78
N GLN A 125 -31.49 11.60 11.36
CA GLN A 125 -31.71 12.92 11.96
C GLN A 125 -32.69 12.82 13.13
N HIS A 126 -32.22 12.29 14.26
CA HIS A 126 -33.01 12.14 15.49
C HIS A 126 -32.78 13.28 16.49
N LYS A 127 -33.80 13.57 17.32
CA LYS A 127 -33.69 14.52 18.45
C LYS A 127 -32.81 13.98 19.58
N THR A 128 -32.69 12.66 19.69
CA THR A 128 -31.88 11.95 20.70
C THR A 128 -30.77 11.16 20.02
N SER A 129 -29.68 10.88 20.73
CA SER A 129 -28.65 9.97 20.23
C SER A 129 -29.24 8.58 20.00
N PHE A 130 -28.71 7.90 18.97
CA PHE A 130 -29.04 6.53 18.59
C PHE A 130 -27.85 5.58 18.80
N ILE A 131 -26.73 6.08 19.34
CA ILE A 131 -25.57 5.26 19.72
C ILE A 131 -25.55 5.17 21.25
N PRO A 132 -25.67 3.98 21.85
CA PRO A 132 -25.59 3.81 23.30
C PRO A 132 -24.33 4.48 23.88
N GLY A 133 -24.51 5.27 24.94
CA GLY A 133 -23.40 5.98 25.61
C GLY A 133 -23.02 7.33 24.99
N ILE A 134 -23.59 7.71 23.85
CA ILE A 134 -23.46 9.06 23.28
C ILE A 134 -24.72 9.84 23.61
N SER A 135 -24.60 11.09 24.07
CA SER A 135 -25.77 11.91 24.43
C SER A 135 -26.22 12.84 23.30
N SER A 136 -25.33 13.17 22.38
CA SER A 136 -25.59 14.10 21.27
C SER A 136 -25.95 13.36 19.98
N SER A 137 -27.12 13.64 19.42
CA SER A 137 -27.52 13.10 18.11
C SER A 137 -26.59 13.58 16.97
N HIS A 138 -26.08 14.81 17.06
CA HIS A 138 -25.10 15.34 16.11
C HIS A 138 -23.80 14.54 16.11
N VAL A 139 -23.24 14.22 17.29
CA VAL A 139 -22.04 13.36 17.39
C VAL A 139 -22.32 11.96 16.86
N SER A 140 -23.51 11.43 17.15
CA SER A 140 -23.91 10.11 16.67
C SER A 140 -23.89 10.04 15.13
N TRP A 141 -24.37 11.10 14.48
CA TRP A 141 -24.33 11.24 13.02
C TRP A 141 -22.91 11.26 12.46
N HIS A 142 -22.00 12.03 13.06
CA HIS A 142 -20.59 12.10 12.64
C HIS A 142 -19.83 10.79 12.87
N ILE A 143 -20.17 10.04 13.92
CA ILE A 143 -19.63 8.70 14.14
C ILE A 143 -20.05 7.77 13.00
N LEU A 144 -21.32 7.80 12.58
CA LEU A 144 -21.77 7.01 11.43
C LEU A 144 -21.09 7.44 10.13
N GLU A 145 -20.92 8.74 9.90
CA GLU A 145 -20.21 9.25 8.72
C GLU A 145 -18.74 8.77 8.68
N PHE A 146 -18.05 8.79 9.82
CA PHE A 146 -16.72 8.22 9.98
C PHE A 146 -16.68 6.72 9.60
N TYR A 147 -17.66 5.94 10.05
CA TYR A 147 -17.74 4.52 9.72
C TYR A 147 -18.12 4.25 8.27
N LEU A 148 -18.94 5.09 7.64
CA LEU A 148 -19.22 5.02 6.21
C LEU A 148 -17.98 5.33 5.38
N PHE A 149 -17.15 6.29 5.82
CA PHE A 149 -15.85 6.55 5.20
C PHE A 149 -14.94 5.33 5.30
N ALA A 150 -14.82 4.75 6.50
CA ALA A 150 -14.02 3.55 6.73
C ALA A 150 -14.48 2.39 5.83
N TYR A 151 -15.79 2.14 5.80
CA TYR A 151 -16.42 1.11 4.97
C TYR A 151 -16.12 1.31 3.49
N GLU A 152 -16.44 2.49 2.94
CA GLU A 152 -16.23 2.75 1.52
C GLU A 152 -14.76 2.63 1.17
N ARG A 153 -13.86 3.07 2.05
CA ARG A 153 -12.44 2.97 1.79
C ARG A 153 -11.95 1.53 1.82
N GLN A 154 -12.44 0.68 2.72
CA GLN A 154 -12.11 -0.74 2.66
C GLN A 154 -12.67 -1.41 1.39
N ARG A 155 -13.91 -1.09 1.00
CA ARG A 155 -14.53 -1.58 -0.26
C ARG A 155 -13.76 -1.16 -1.51
N MET A 156 -13.23 0.06 -1.53
CA MET A 156 -12.36 0.52 -2.61
C MET A 156 -11.08 -0.33 -2.75
N TRP A 157 -10.52 -0.80 -1.64
CA TRP A 157 -9.37 -1.72 -1.69
C TRP A 157 -9.79 -3.07 -2.25
N GLU A 158 -10.88 -3.67 -1.76
CA GLU A 158 -11.39 -4.96 -2.30
C GLU A 158 -11.69 -4.88 -3.80
N ARG A 159 -12.41 -3.85 -4.24
CA ARG A 159 -12.71 -3.61 -5.66
C ARG A 159 -11.44 -3.50 -6.51
N LYS A 160 -10.41 -2.82 -5.98
CA LYS A 160 -9.11 -2.70 -6.66
C LYS A 160 -8.38 -4.04 -6.77
N MET A 161 -8.45 -4.90 -5.75
CA MET A 161 -7.79 -6.21 -5.77
C MET A 161 -8.51 -7.20 -6.68
N GLN A 162 -9.85 -7.19 -6.66
CA GLN A 162 -10.66 -8.09 -7.49
C GLN A 162 -10.71 -7.66 -8.96
N HIS A 163 -10.82 -6.34 -9.19
CA HIS A 163 -11.02 -5.76 -10.51
C HIS A 163 -10.16 -4.51 -10.70
N PRO A 164 -8.83 -4.64 -10.80
CA PRO A 164 -7.91 -3.51 -10.97
C PRO A 164 -8.15 -2.68 -12.25
N GLU A 165 -8.87 -3.24 -13.22
CA GLU A 165 -9.31 -2.56 -14.44
C GLU A 165 -10.53 -1.64 -14.22
N ASN A 166 -11.32 -1.87 -13.16
CA ASN A 166 -12.58 -1.18 -12.89
C ASN A 166 -12.39 0.14 -12.13
N PHE A 167 -11.49 0.98 -12.63
CA PHE A 167 -11.34 2.35 -12.15
C PHE A 167 -12.49 3.25 -12.67
N PRO A 168 -13.08 4.14 -11.85
CA PRO A 168 -12.79 4.43 -10.44
C PRO A 168 -13.42 3.43 -9.47
N TYR A 169 -12.70 3.09 -8.40
CA TYR A 169 -13.15 2.12 -7.39
C TYR A 169 -14.20 2.67 -6.41
N SER A 170 -14.66 3.91 -6.57
CA SER A 170 -15.72 4.52 -5.78
C SER A 170 -16.47 5.55 -6.60
N LEU A 171 -17.78 5.69 -6.34
CA LEU A 171 -18.60 6.79 -6.85
C LEU A 171 -18.51 8.05 -5.97
N ASN A 172 -17.73 8.00 -4.89
CA ASN A 172 -17.42 9.18 -4.09
C ASN A 172 -16.44 10.09 -4.86
N GLU A 173 -16.84 11.33 -5.12
CA GLU A 173 -16.05 12.24 -5.96
C GLU A 173 -14.67 12.57 -5.35
N ARG A 174 -14.59 12.73 -4.02
CA ARG A 174 -13.31 12.99 -3.35
C ARG A 174 -12.42 11.76 -3.32
N MET A 175 -12.98 10.59 -2.97
CA MET A 175 -12.22 9.34 -2.83
C MET A 175 -11.73 8.80 -4.17
N SER A 176 -12.49 9.00 -5.26
CA SER A 176 -12.08 8.61 -6.61
C SER A 176 -10.97 9.49 -7.19
N ARG A 177 -10.85 10.75 -6.75
CA ARG A 177 -9.91 11.73 -7.29
C ARG A 177 -8.62 11.90 -6.51
N HIS A 178 -8.56 11.46 -5.25
CA HIS A 178 -7.39 11.69 -4.39
C HIS A 178 -6.86 10.39 -3.81
N SER A 179 -5.56 10.38 -3.51
CA SER A 179 -4.93 9.24 -2.85
C SER A 179 -5.20 9.28 -1.35
N PHE A 180 -5.66 8.15 -0.83
CA PHE A 180 -5.83 7.86 0.60
C PHE A 180 -5.14 6.55 0.92
N CYS A 181 -4.56 6.47 2.11
CA CYS A 181 -4.12 5.20 2.65
C CYS A 181 -5.30 4.21 2.81
N ASN A 182 -4.98 2.93 2.91
CA ASN A 182 -5.98 1.89 3.22
C ASN A 182 -6.37 1.94 4.70
N ILE A 183 -7.42 1.21 5.10
CA ILE A 183 -7.84 1.16 6.51
C ILE A 183 -6.85 0.36 7.35
N TYR A 184 -6.43 -0.79 6.82
CA TYR A 184 -5.34 -1.58 7.38
C TYR A 184 -4.03 -1.10 6.78
N ARG A 185 -3.14 -0.64 7.65
CA ARG A 185 -1.85 -0.07 7.24
C ARG A 185 -0.93 -1.09 6.58
N GLU A 186 -1.05 -2.37 6.93
CA GLU A 186 -0.31 -3.43 6.24
C GLU A 186 -0.63 -3.54 4.74
N LEU A 187 -1.76 -2.98 4.30
CA LEU A 187 -2.17 -2.93 2.90
C LEU A 187 -1.66 -1.70 2.15
N ASP A 188 -0.98 -0.76 2.82
CA ASP A 188 -0.43 0.42 2.14
C ASP A 188 0.75 0.05 1.24
N ARG A 189 0.82 0.63 0.04
CA ARG A 189 1.89 0.38 -0.97
C ARG A 189 3.29 0.38 -0.36
N GLY A 190 3.59 1.39 0.47
CA GLY A 190 4.91 1.50 1.10
C GLY A 190 5.18 0.46 2.17
N THR A 191 4.14 0.00 2.88
CA THR A 191 4.27 -1.06 3.89
C THR A 191 4.41 -2.42 3.23
N ILE A 192 3.63 -2.70 2.17
CA ILE A 192 3.74 -3.91 1.35
C ILE A 192 5.16 -4.03 0.77
N PHE A 193 5.68 -2.94 0.17
CA PHE A 193 7.03 -2.92 -0.37
C PHE A 193 8.10 -3.24 0.69
N LEU A 194 8.00 -2.61 1.87
CA LEU A 194 8.93 -2.87 2.96
C LEU A 194 8.84 -4.34 3.41
N LYS A 195 7.62 -4.88 3.61
CA LYS A 195 7.41 -6.27 4.02
C LYS A 195 7.96 -7.26 2.99
N ALA A 196 7.72 -7.01 1.70
CA ALA A 196 8.27 -7.82 0.61
C ALA A 196 9.79 -7.91 0.69
N SER A 197 10.46 -6.76 0.82
CA SER A 197 11.92 -6.72 0.96
C SER A 197 12.39 -7.50 2.19
N ILE A 198 11.69 -7.36 3.32
CA ILE A 198 12.01 -8.05 4.58
C ILE A 198 11.81 -9.58 4.45
N LEU A 199 10.85 -10.05 3.66
CA LEU A 199 10.69 -11.48 3.37
C LEU A 199 11.87 -12.05 2.60
N GLU A 200 12.45 -11.31 1.64
CA GLU A 200 13.65 -11.76 0.92
C GLU A 200 14.81 -12.03 1.88
N LEU A 201 14.96 -11.19 2.92
CA LEU A 201 15.92 -11.40 3.99
C LEU A 201 15.64 -12.70 4.74
N PHE A 202 14.38 -12.92 5.11
CA PHE A 202 13.95 -14.07 5.87
C PHE A 202 14.21 -15.40 5.15
N TYR A 203 14.27 -15.43 3.81
CA TYR A 203 14.29 -16.67 2.99
C TYR A 203 15.50 -16.87 2.05
N SER A 204 16.57 -16.10 2.18
CA SER A 204 17.63 -16.00 1.13
C SER A 204 18.23 -17.30 0.56
N SER A 205 17.91 -17.53 -0.71
CA SER A 205 18.72 -17.74 -1.94
C SER A 205 19.90 -18.73 -2.06
N ASP A 206 20.55 -19.23 -1.02
CA ASP A 206 21.67 -20.17 -1.22
C ASP A 206 21.20 -21.63 -1.46
N ASP A 207 19.97 -21.96 -1.05
CA ASP A 207 19.33 -23.24 -1.32
C ASP A 207 18.32 -23.12 -2.47
N LYS A 208 18.81 -22.90 -3.70
CA LYS A 208 18.02 -23.12 -4.92
C LYS A 208 17.87 -24.63 -5.20
N GLN A 209 17.37 -25.40 -4.25
CA GLN A 209 16.95 -26.76 -4.55
C GLN A 209 15.63 -26.68 -5.31
N HIS A 210 15.72 -26.90 -6.62
CA HIS A 210 14.60 -26.90 -7.57
C HIS A 210 13.47 -27.89 -7.22
N ASP A 211 13.67 -28.79 -6.25
CA ASP A 211 12.76 -29.88 -5.93
C ASP A 211 11.95 -29.68 -4.63
N ASN A 212 12.11 -28.56 -3.89
CA ASN A 212 11.32 -28.29 -2.68
C ASN A 212 10.72 -26.87 -2.68
N PRO A 213 9.39 -26.70 -2.80
CA PRO A 213 8.72 -25.38 -2.82
C PRO A 213 8.71 -24.65 -1.46
N ARG A 214 9.61 -25.00 -0.53
CA ARG A 214 9.69 -24.40 0.80
C ARG A 214 10.89 -23.48 0.87
N CYS A 215 10.64 -22.19 0.77
CA CYS A 215 11.57 -21.19 1.24
C CYS A 215 11.84 -21.49 2.73
N ILE A 216 13.02 -22.01 3.06
CA ILE A 216 13.38 -22.29 4.46
C ILE A 216 13.80 -20.97 5.10
N PRO A 217 13.20 -20.58 6.25
CA PRO A 217 13.64 -19.39 6.95
C PRO A 217 15.12 -19.48 7.34
N ARG A 218 15.85 -18.37 7.25
CA ARG A 218 17.19 -18.27 7.85
C ARG A 218 17.09 -18.60 9.35
N PRO A 219 18.08 -19.30 9.94
CA PRO A 219 18.08 -19.69 11.35
C PRO A 219 18.44 -18.50 12.25
N TRP A 220 17.71 -17.39 12.12
CA TRP A 220 17.89 -16.22 12.97
C TRP A 220 17.24 -16.44 14.33
N SER A 221 17.95 -16.07 15.38
CA SER A 221 17.31 -15.84 16.67
C SER A 221 16.29 -14.71 16.52
N HIS A 222 15.28 -14.67 17.38
CA HIS A 222 14.32 -13.57 17.39
C HIS A 222 15.04 -12.22 17.47
N LYS A 223 16.14 -12.14 18.24
CA LYS A 223 16.96 -10.93 18.40
C LYS A 223 17.63 -10.49 17.11
N GLU A 224 18.26 -11.41 16.39
CA GLU A 224 18.85 -11.11 15.10
C GLU A 224 17.78 -10.69 14.08
N TRP A 225 16.64 -11.37 14.08
CA TRP A 225 15.53 -10.97 13.21
C TRP A 225 15.04 -9.55 13.51
N THR A 226 14.85 -9.22 14.79
CA THR A 226 14.47 -7.88 15.23
C THR A 226 15.48 -6.84 14.79
N LYS A 227 16.78 -7.14 14.84
CA LYS A 227 17.85 -6.26 14.34
C LYS A 227 17.69 -5.97 12.85
N GLN A 228 17.44 -7.00 12.03
CA GLN A 228 17.25 -6.84 10.58
C GLN A 228 16.01 -6.00 10.25
N VAL A 229 14.87 -6.33 10.86
CA VAL A 229 13.61 -5.60 10.65
C VAL A 229 13.72 -4.15 11.12
N LEU A 230 14.31 -3.90 12.28
CA LEU A 230 14.47 -2.56 12.83
C LEU A 230 15.35 -1.70 11.92
N TRP A 231 16.50 -2.22 11.49
CA TRP A 231 17.40 -1.50 10.61
C TRP A 231 16.74 -1.14 9.28
N ARG A 232 16.08 -2.10 8.64
CA ARG A 232 15.44 -1.88 7.34
C ARG A 232 14.23 -0.94 7.45
N SER A 233 13.42 -1.06 8.51
CA SER A 233 12.30 -0.16 8.79
C SER A 233 12.77 1.27 9.07
N TYR A 234 13.87 1.43 9.83
CA TYR A 234 14.47 2.73 10.10
C TYR A 234 14.98 3.41 8.82
N MET A 235 15.73 2.68 7.99
CA MET A 235 16.20 3.17 6.69
C MET A 235 15.02 3.62 5.82
N TYR A 236 14.01 2.76 5.70
CA TYR A 236 12.86 3.00 4.86
C TYR A 236 12.03 4.20 5.33
N ARG A 237 11.63 4.25 6.60
CA ARG A 237 10.67 5.25 7.09
C ARG A 237 11.21 6.68 7.11
N LEU A 238 12.53 6.87 7.20
CA LEU A 238 13.13 8.21 7.08
C LEU A 238 13.09 8.78 5.65
N VAL A 239 12.96 7.91 4.64
CA VAL A 239 12.89 8.28 3.21
C VAL A 239 11.44 8.22 2.72
N ASN A 240 10.75 7.15 3.14
CA ASN A 240 9.35 6.80 2.93
C ASN A 240 8.93 6.78 1.45
N ARG A 241 9.85 6.44 0.55
CA ARG A 241 9.65 6.44 -0.90
C ARG A 241 10.04 5.10 -1.52
N VAL A 242 9.08 4.40 -2.10
CA VAL A 242 9.29 3.09 -2.74
C VAL A 242 10.32 3.18 -3.86
N GLU A 243 10.18 4.17 -4.75
CA GLU A 243 11.04 4.28 -5.94
C GLU A 243 12.52 4.42 -5.57
N THR A 244 12.83 5.08 -4.45
CA THR A 244 14.22 5.21 -3.99
C THR A 244 14.83 3.83 -3.71
N PHE A 245 14.12 2.96 -2.99
CA PHE A 245 14.63 1.64 -2.62
C PHE A 245 14.48 0.60 -3.73
N GLU A 246 13.53 0.76 -4.66
CA GLU A 246 13.51 -0.04 -5.89
C GLU A 246 14.79 0.18 -6.71
N ASN A 247 15.31 1.41 -6.75
CA ASN A 247 16.50 1.75 -7.55
C ASN A 247 17.83 1.43 -6.85
N ILE A 248 17.93 1.63 -5.54
CA ILE A 248 19.23 1.51 -4.83
C ILE A 248 19.31 0.36 -3.84
N GLY A 249 18.19 -0.33 -3.60
CA GLY A 249 18.08 -1.39 -2.60
C GLY A 249 18.32 -0.92 -1.18
N PHE A 250 18.45 -1.88 -0.26
CA PHE A 250 18.75 -1.63 1.15
C PHE A 250 20.24 -1.89 1.46
N ALA A 251 20.69 -1.38 2.61
CA ALA A 251 21.93 -1.82 3.23
C ALA A 251 21.61 -2.87 4.28
N GLU A 252 22.41 -3.93 4.35
CA GLU A 252 22.49 -4.78 5.54
C GLU A 252 23.19 -4.02 6.69
N PRO A 253 22.96 -4.38 7.96
CA PRO A 253 23.51 -3.68 9.12
C PRO A 253 25.01 -3.97 9.30
N THR A 254 25.83 -3.57 8.34
CA THR A 254 27.29 -3.69 8.32
C THR A 254 27.92 -2.46 7.66
N ASP A 255 29.14 -2.11 8.06
CA ASP A 255 29.85 -0.95 7.50
C ASP A 255 30.05 -1.06 5.99
N ALA A 256 30.43 -2.26 5.51
CA ALA A 256 30.66 -2.51 4.09
C ALA A 256 29.38 -2.28 3.27
N SER A 257 28.24 -2.81 3.74
CA SER A 257 26.97 -2.63 3.04
C SER A 257 26.47 -1.18 3.11
N LEU A 258 26.69 -0.47 4.23
CA LEU A 258 26.31 0.93 4.36
C LEU A 258 27.17 1.83 3.46
N GLN A 259 28.47 1.54 3.32
CA GLN A 259 29.33 2.25 2.36
C GLN A 259 28.88 2.03 0.91
N ALA A 260 28.53 0.80 0.54
CA ALA A 260 28.01 0.49 -0.79
C ALA A 260 26.68 1.21 -1.06
N TYR A 261 25.76 1.20 -0.10
CA TYR A 261 24.51 1.96 -0.15
C TYR A 261 24.75 3.46 -0.30
N SER A 262 25.69 4.03 0.47
CA SER A 262 26.03 5.46 0.40
C SER A 262 26.44 5.88 -1.01
N ARG A 263 27.23 5.05 -1.71
CA ARG A 263 27.63 5.31 -3.09
C ARG A 263 26.43 5.27 -4.04
N ARG A 264 25.60 4.22 -3.98
CA ARG A 264 24.40 4.11 -4.82
C ARG A 264 23.41 5.24 -4.56
N ALA A 265 23.20 5.61 -3.30
CA ALA A 265 22.31 6.68 -2.89
C ALA A 265 22.78 8.06 -3.41
N GLN A 266 24.09 8.32 -3.38
CA GLN A 266 24.68 9.54 -3.92
C GLN A 266 24.51 9.61 -5.44
N VAL A 267 24.83 8.53 -6.16
CA VAL A 267 24.66 8.44 -7.62
C VAL A 267 23.20 8.68 -8.00
N TYR A 268 22.26 7.99 -7.33
CA TYR A 268 20.83 8.16 -7.57
C TYR A 268 20.39 9.60 -7.30
N ARG A 269 20.85 10.23 -6.21
CA ARG A 269 20.52 11.63 -5.92
C ARG A 269 21.03 12.59 -7.02
N ASP A 270 22.24 12.38 -7.49
CA ASP A 270 22.89 13.28 -8.45
C ASP A 270 22.31 13.14 -9.87
N GLN A 271 21.80 11.95 -10.21
CA GLN A 271 21.28 11.64 -11.54
C GLN A 271 19.75 11.64 -11.63
N ALA A 272 19.04 11.41 -10.52
CA ALA A 272 17.59 11.23 -10.57
C ALA A 272 16.88 12.56 -10.88
N LYS A 273 15.98 12.50 -11.87
CA LYS A 273 14.96 13.54 -12.11
C LYS A 273 13.87 13.59 -11.02
N SER A 274 13.96 12.72 -10.00
CA SER A 274 12.93 12.53 -8.97
C SER A 274 13.51 12.63 -7.56
N ALA A 275 12.71 13.07 -6.58
CA ALA A 275 13.18 13.41 -5.24
C ALA A 275 13.59 12.20 -4.38
N PHE A 276 14.77 12.22 -3.74
CA PHE A 276 15.19 11.11 -2.87
C PHE A 276 14.17 10.77 -1.76
N PHE A 277 13.52 11.79 -1.21
CA PHE A 277 12.55 11.69 -0.11
C PHE A 277 11.12 11.94 -0.61
N THR A 278 10.12 11.44 0.12
CA THR A 278 8.76 11.96 -0.05
C THR A 278 8.66 13.43 0.37
N GLY A 279 7.95 14.23 -0.42
CA GLY A 279 7.78 15.68 -0.17
C GLY A 279 7.04 16.02 1.13
N ALA A 280 6.35 15.07 1.75
CA ALA A 280 5.49 15.31 2.91
C ALA A 280 6.20 15.28 4.28
N HIS A 281 7.42 14.71 4.38
CA HIS A 281 8.03 14.40 5.69
C HIS A 281 9.55 14.63 5.79
N ASN A 282 10.10 15.49 4.93
CA ASN A 282 11.54 15.68 4.81
C ASN A 282 12.11 16.53 5.96
N VAL A 283 12.42 15.91 7.12
CA VAL A 283 12.81 16.65 8.32
C VAL A 283 14.28 17.07 8.34
N SER A 284 15.13 16.56 7.44
CA SER A 284 16.58 16.84 7.55
C SER A 284 17.40 16.77 6.26
N GLY A 285 16.90 16.27 5.13
CA GLY A 285 17.69 16.17 3.90
C GLY A 285 18.69 15.01 3.87
N PHE A 286 19.45 14.90 2.77
CA PHE A 286 20.26 13.73 2.44
C PHE A 286 21.45 13.52 3.38
N GLU A 287 22.24 14.56 3.64
CA GLU A 287 23.46 14.46 4.44
C GLU A 287 23.15 14.11 5.91
N PRO A 288 22.13 14.71 6.56
CA PRO A 288 21.72 14.28 7.90
C PRO A 288 21.15 12.87 7.94
N TYR A 289 20.46 12.42 6.89
CA TYR A 289 20.01 11.02 6.77
C TYR A 289 21.20 10.06 6.76
N MET A 290 22.20 10.30 5.91
CA MET A 290 23.40 9.46 5.85
C MET A 290 24.17 9.47 7.19
N LYS A 291 24.28 10.62 7.85
CA LYS A 291 24.88 10.72 9.18
C LYS A 291 24.08 9.92 10.23
N ALA A 292 22.75 9.97 10.17
CA ALA A 292 21.88 9.25 11.08
C ALA A 292 22.02 7.73 10.90
N LEU A 293 22.12 7.23 9.67
CA LEU A 293 22.40 5.82 9.40
C LEU A 293 23.71 5.35 10.04
N ASN A 294 24.81 6.09 9.85
CA ASN A 294 26.11 5.74 10.45
C ASN A 294 26.06 5.73 11.98
N LEU A 295 25.43 6.73 12.59
CA LEU A 295 25.30 6.81 14.06
C LEU A 295 24.42 5.69 14.61
N THR A 296 23.31 5.37 13.93
CA THR A 296 22.42 4.29 14.34
C THR A 296 23.10 2.94 14.17
N LEU A 297 23.85 2.71 13.08
CA LEU A 297 24.58 1.46 12.87
C LEU A 297 25.54 1.16 14.02
N ASN A 298 26.31 2.16 14.46
CA ASN A 298 27.26 2.03 15.58
C ASN A 298 26.60 1.68 16.92
N ASN A 299 25.32 2.01 17.09
CA ASN A 299 24.58 1.78 18.35
C ASN A 299 23.47 0.72 18.19
N LEU A 300 23.39 0.05 17.02
CA LEU A 300 22.24 -0.77 16.66
C LEU A 300 22.04 -1.93 17.63
N ASP A 301 23.14 -2.58 18.06
CA ASP A 301 23.07 -3.69 19.01
C ASP A 301 22.52 -3.24 20.36
N THR A 302 22.96 -2.10 20.88
CA THR A 302 22.43 -1.51 22.12
C THR A 302 20.95 -1.15 21.99
N ILE A 303 20.55 -0.55 20.86
CA ILE A 303 19.14 -0.21 20.61
C ILE A 303 18.29 -1.48 20.59
N VAL A 304 18.78 -2.56 19.96
CA VAL A 304 18.09 -3.86 19.95
C VAL A 304 18.02 -4.44 21.36
N ASP A 305 19.10 -4.40 22.14
CA ASP A 305 19.11 -4.85 23.54
C ASP A 305 18.06 -4.12 24.39
N ASP A 306 18.03 -2.80 24.31
CA ASP A 306 17.06 -1.97 25.02
C ASP A 306 15.63 -2.29 24.57
N PHE A 307 15.43 -2.48 23.26
CA PHE A 307 14.14 -2.86 22.69
C PHE A 307 13.65 -4.22 23.18
N TYR A 308 14.57 -5.17 23.39
CA TYR A 308 14.26 -6.47 23.98
C TYR A 308 13.91 -6.39 25.45
N ALA A 309 14.68 -5.61 26.21
CA ALA A 309 14.46 -5.41 27.64
C ALA A 309 13.12 -4.68 27.93
N ALA A 310 12.68 -3.83 26.99
CA ALA A 310 11.41 -3.12 27.09
C ALA A 310 10.20 -4.08 27.09
N SER A 311 9.34 -3.94 28.10
CA SER A 311 8.22 -4.87 28.34
C SER A 311 6.93 -4.44 27.64
N THR A 312 6.61 -3.15 27.59
CA THR A 312 5.35 -2.67 27.02
C THR A 312 5.53 -2.08 25.62
N SER A 313 4.45 -1.98 24.83
CA SER A 313 4.48 -1.28 23.54
C SER A 313 4.94 0.18 23.69
N LYS A 314 4.66 0.81 24.84
CA LYS A 314 5.12 2.16 25.16
C LYS A 314 6.63 2.20 25.40
N ASP A 315 7.17 1.29 26.20
CA ASP A 315 8.62 1.26 26.49
C ASP A 315 9.41 0.97 25.21
N LYS A 316 8.92 0.04 24.37
CA LYS A 316 9.51 -0.25 23.06
C LYS A 316 9.47 0.98 22.14
N LEU A 317 8.37 1.73 22.14
CA LEU A 317 8.27 3.00 21.43
C LEU A 317 9.28 4.03 21.94
N ASP A 318 9.50 4.10 23.26
CA ASP A 318 10.45 5.03 23.89
C ASP A 318 11.90 4.72 23.49
N VAL A 319 12.26 3.44 23.34
CA VAL A 319 13.55 3.03 22.76
C VAL A 319 13.69 3.56 21.32
N LEU A 320 12.67 3.38 20.48
CA LEU A 320 12.70 3.86 19.09
C LEU A 320 12.80 5.38 18.98
N ARG A 321 12.18 6.13 19.90
CA ARG A 321 12.30 7.61 19.97
C ARG A 321 13.74 8.08 20.26
N GLY A 322 14.57 7.24 20.86
CA GLY A 322 15.99 7.54 21.10
C GLY A 322 16.82 7.56 19.81
N MET A 323 16.31 6.98 18.72
CA MET A 323 17.03 6.88 17.45
C MET A 323 17.12 8.25 16.74
N LYS A 324 18.22 8.46 16.01
CA LYS A 324 18.46 9.74 15.34
C LYS A 324 17.43 10.00 14.24
N LEU A 325 16.86 11.20 14.22
CA LEU A 325 15.77 11.63 13.31
C LEU A 325 14.42 10.93 13.54
N VAL A 326 14.27 10.16 14.62
CA VAL A 326 13.03 9.45 14.93
C VAL A 326 12.23 10.19 15.97
N GLY A 327 11.29 11.04 15.52
CA GLY A 327 10.26 11.61 16.39
C GLY A 327 9.08 10.66 16.60
N ASP A 328 8.04 11.12 17.31
CA ASP A 328 6.82 10.36 17.61
C ASP A 328 6.21 9.66 16.41
N PHE A 329 6.13 10.37 15.28
CA PHE A 329 5.57 9.84 14.05
C PHE A 329 6.38 8.64 13.55
N TYR A 330 7.70 8.80 13.36
CA TYR A 330 8.54 7.73 12.84
C TYR A 330 8.70 6.57 13.82
N ALA A 331 8.77 6.83 15.13
CA ALA A 331 8.80 5.78 16.14
C ALA A 331 7.53 4.91 16.04
N TRP A 332 6.36 5.54 15.90
CA TRP A 332 5.10 4.84 15.69
C TRP A 332 5.07 4.08 14.37
N GLN A 333 5.60 4.67 13.30
CA GLN A 333 5.70 3.99 12.01
C GLN A 333 6.55 2.72 12.11
N ILE A 334 7.76 2.83 12.65
CA ILE A 334 8.70 1.72 12.82
C ILE A 334 8.08 0.65 13.73
N LEU A 335 7.49 1.00 14.87
CA LEU A 335 6.87 0.02 15.77
C LEU A 335 5.80 -0.83 15.08
N CYS A 336 4.97 -0.22 14.23
CA CYS A 336 3.97 -0.97 13.44
C CYS A 336 4.62 -1.87 12.39
N ASP A 337 5.75 -1.48 11.81
CA ASP A 337 6.49 -2.32 10.87
C ASP A 337 7.07 -3.55 11.58
N MET A 338 7.56 -3.36 12.82
CA MET A 338 8.05 -4.44 13.69
C MET A 338 6.96 -5.47 13.98
N GLU A 339 5.72 -5.05 14.25
CA GLU A 339 4.58 -5.97 14.39
C GLU A 339 4.24 -6.67 13.08
N THR A 340 4.17 -5.90 11.98
CA THR A 340 3.82 -6.40 10.65
C THR A 340 4.81 -7.47 10.13
N CYS A 341 6.05 -7.43 10.64
CA CYS A 341 7.12 -8.35 10.30
C CYS A 341 7.45 -9.36 11.42
N GLY A 342 6.57 -9.55 12.40
CA GLY A 342 6.66 -10.65 13.36
C GLY A 342 7.72 -10.49 14.46
N CYS A 343 8.09 -9.26 14.84
CA CYS A 343 9.06 -9.00 15.93
C CYS A 343 8.39 -8.72 17.30
N LEU A 344 7.12 -8.34 17.30
CA LEU A 344 6.33 -8.07 18.51
C LEU A 344 4.84 -8.07 18.20
N LYS A 345 4.02 -8.04 19.25
CA LYS A 345 2.59 -7.73 19.17
C LYS A 345 2.29 -6.43 19.89
N ILE A 346 1.65 -5.47 19.22
CA ILE A 346 1.24 -4.21 19.82
C ILE A 346 -0.03 -4.46 20.62
N ASP A 347 -0.16 -3.81 21.79
CA ASP A 347 -1.41 -3.82 22.54
C ASP A 347 -2.55 -3.25 21.68
N TYR A 348 -3.66 -3.99 21.59
CA TYR A 348 -4.85 -3.63 20.83
C TYR A 348 -5.37 -2.20 21.13
N ASN A 349 -5.18 -1.72 22.36
CA ASN A 349 -5.62 -0.41 22.86
C ASN A 349 -4.48 0.63 22.95
N PHE A 350 -3.36 0.38 22.27
CA PHE A 350 -2.23 1.29 22.20
C PHE A 350 -2.07 1.89 20.80
N CYS A 351 -1.94 3.22 20.74
CA CYS A 351 -1.56 3.92 19.52
C CYS A 351 -0.89 5.26 19.86
N VAL A 352 -0.17 5.84 18.89
CA VAL A 352 0.31 7.22 18.96
C VAL A 352 -0.52 8.06 18.01
N LEU A 353 -1.36 8.95 18.56
CA LEU A 353 -2.22 9.80 17.74
C LEU A 353 -1.40 10.89 17.01
N GLY A 354 -1.33 10.79 15.69
CA GLY A 354 -0.77 11.84 14.84
C GLY A 354 -1.61 13.12 14.82
N PRO A 355 -1.09 14.25 14.29
CA PRO A 355 -1.85 15.48 14.14
C PRO A 355 -3.14 15.31 13.33
N GLY A 356 -3.06 14.57 12.21
CA GLY A 356 -4.23 14.28 11.37
C GLY A 356 -5.30 13.48 12.12
N ALA A 357 -4.92 12.47 12.90
CA ALA A 357 -5.87 11.71 13.71
C ALA A 357 -6.55 12.57 14.78
N LYS A 358 -5.81 13.48 15.44
CA LYS A 358 -6.37 14.44 16.40
C LYS A 358 -7.36 15.40 15.74
N GLU A 359 -7.08 15.88 14.53
CA GLU A 359 -8.04 16.66 13.75
C GLU A 359 -9.26 15.83 13.33
N GLY A 360 -9.07 14.57 12.95
CA GLY A 360 -10.16 13.62 12.68
C GLY A 360 -11.10 13.47 13.88
N LEU A 361 -10.56 13.31 15.09
CA LEU A 361 -11.36 13.23 16.31
C LEU A 361 -12.16 14.51 16.55
N LYS A 362 -11.57 15.68 16.28
CA LYS A 362 -12.29 16.95 16.36
C LYS A 362 -13.44 16.99 15.36
N LEU A 363 -13.27 16.50 14.14
CA LEU A 363 -14.36 16.44 13.17
C LEU A 363 -15.51 15.54 13.68
N VAL A 364 -15.18 14.37 14.22
CA VAL A 364 -16.18 13.41 14.71
C VAL A 364 -16.94 13.91 15.94
N PHE A 365 -16.22 14.42 16.95
CA PHE A 365 -16.81 14.75 18.25
C PHE A 365 -17.21 16.22 18.42
N ARG A 366 -17.09 17.05 17.37
CA ARG A 366 -17.41 18.48 17.47
C ARG A 366 -18.90 18.72 17.59
N THR A 367 -19.29 19.29 18.72
CA THR A 367 -20.66 19.76 19.00
C THR A 367 -20.78 21.29 18.98
N SER A 368 -19.73 22.03 19.34
CA SER A 368 -19.67 23.51 19.34
C SER A 368 -18.21 24.03 19.44
N LYS A 369 -17.99 25.35 19.32
CA LYS A 369 -16.66 25.97 19.56
C LYS A 369 -16.15 25.76 21.00
N ASN A 370 -17.04 25.72 21.99
CA ASN A 370 -16.69 25.51 23.40
C ASN A 370 -16.27 24.05 23.68
N SER A 371 -16.71 23.11 22.83
CA SER A 371 -16.36 21.69 22.93
C SER A 371 -14.89 21.40 22.60
N LEU A 372 -14.22 22.27 21.83
CA LEU A 372 -12.78 22.13 21.55
C LEU A 372 -11.90 22.28 22.81
N GLU A 373 -12.35 23.06 23.80
CA GLU A 373 -11.62 23.19 25.06
C GLU A 373 -11.71 21.91 25.91
N VAL A 374 -12.83 21.20 25.81
CA VAL A 374 -13.05 19.92 26.51
C VAL A 374 -12.15 18.82 25.94
N LEU A 375 -11.78 18.90 24.65
CA LEU A 375 -10.89 17.97 23.95
C LEU A 375 -9.39 18.24 24.13
N LYS A 376 -8.99 19.21 24.97
CA LYS A 376 -7.58 19.49 25.23
C LYS A 376 -6.92 18.33 26.00
N GLY A 377 -5.87 17.76 25.43
CA GLY A 377 -5.00 16.75 26.06
C GLY A 377 -4.88 15.45 25.26
N VAL A 378 -3.70 14.83 25.28
CA VAL A 378 -3.43 13.57 24.55
C VAL A 378 -4.30 12.42 25.08
N GLU A 379 -4.44 12.31 26.40
CA GLU A 379 -5.21 11.22 27.03
C GLU A 379 -6.69 11.26 26.64
N LYS A 380 -7.29 12.45 26.57
CA LYS A 380 -8.69 12.59 26.14
C LYS A 380 -8.90 12.18 24.69
N HIS A 381 -7.98 12.57 23.80
CA HIS A 381 -8.03 12.13 22.41
C HIS A 381 -7.92 10.60 22.31
N LEU A 382 -7.05 9.97 23.11
CA LEU A 382 -6.90 8.52 23.14
C LEU A 382 -8.17 7.82 23.64
N GLN A 383 -8.82 8.37 24.67
CA GLN A 383 -10.12 7.88 25.15
C GLN A 383 -11.20 7.97 24.07
N LEU A 384 -11.26 9.05 23.29
CA LEU A 384 -12.21 9.17 22.19
C LEU A 384 -11.94 8.17 21.06
N ALA A 385 -10.67 7.95 20.71
CA ALA A 385 -10.30 6.94 19.73
C ALA A 385 -10.71 5.53 20.21
N ARG A 386 -10.50 5.22 21.50
CA ARG A 386 -10.95 3.96 22.12
C ARG A 386 -12.48 3.82 22.11
N ILE A 387 -13.22 4.91 22.32
CA ILE A 387 -14.68 4.92 22.18
C ILE A 387 -15.06 4.55 20.74
N LEU A 388 -14.41 5.13 19.74
CA LEU A 388 -14.65 4.73 18.35
C LEU A 388 -14.36 3.23 18.18
N THR A 389 -13.19 2.74 18.56
CA THR A 389 -12.85 1.30 18.50
C THR A 389 -13.92 0.40 19.11
N ALA A 390 -14.48 0.76 20.26
CA ALA A 390 -15.53 -0.01 20.92
C ALA A 390 -16.88 0.03 20.20
N LEU A 391 -17.17 1.11 19.46
CA LEU A 391 -18.45 1.35 18.77
C LEU A 391 -18.56 0.72 17.38
N GLN A 392 -17.48 0.15 16.81
CA GLN A 392 -17.45 -0.28 15.42
C GLN A 392 -18.60 -1.22 15.02
N GLU A 393 -18.88 -2.27 15.82
CA GLU A 393 -19.96 -3.22 15.50
C GLU A 393 -21.33 -2.55 15.56
N ASN A 394 -21.58 -1.77 16.63
CA ASN A 394 -22.85 -1.09 16.81
C ASN A 394 -23.10 -0.10 15.66
N ALA A 395 -22.06 0.61 15.22
CA ALA A 395 -22.17 1.55 14.11
C ALA A 395 -22.50 0.83 12.80
N PHE A 396 -21.81 -0.27 12.48
CA PHE A 396 -22.09 -1.05 11.27
C PHE A 396 -23.48 -1.71 11.32
N GLN A 397 -23.89 -2.21 12.49
CA GLN A 397 -25.24 -2.74 12.70
C GLN A 397 -26.32 -1.66 12.49
N ILE A 398 -26.13 -0.45 13.02
CA ILE A 398 -27.05 0.69 12.81
C ILE A 398 -27.12 1.08 11.32
N LEU A 399 -25.99 1.00 10.61
CA LEU A 399 -25.91 1.28 9.18
C LEU A 399 -26.49 0.15 8.31
N GLY A 400 -26.70 -1.05 8.87
CA GLY A 400 -27.09 -2.23 8.12
C GLY A 400 -26.00 -2.72 7.17
N LEU A 401 -24.73 -2.51 7.52
CA LEU A 401 -23.57 -2.86 6.70
C LEU A 401 -22.75 -3.96 7.39
N GLU A 402 -22.22 -4.89 6.60
CA GLU A 402 -21.21 -5.85 7.05
C GLU A 402 -19.84 -5.32 6.66
N PHE A 403 -19.01 -4.95 7.64
CA PHE A 403 -17.68 -4.43 7.33
C PHE A 403 -16.75 -5.55 6.81
N PRO A 404 -16.09 -5.36 5.66
CA PRO A 404 -15.16 -6.34 5.10
C PRO A 404 -13.82 -6.35 5.85
N TYR A 405 -13.79 -7.00 7.01
CA TYR A 405 -12.59 -7.13 7.83
C TYR A 405 -11.47 -7.89 7.09
N PHE A 406 -10.27 -7.30 7.05
CA PHE A 406 -9.10 -7.95 6.46
C PHE A 406 -8.62 -9.09 7.39
N GLY A 407 -8.55 -10.31 6.86
CA GLY A 407 -8.17 -11.51 7.64
C GLY A 407 -9.07 -11.77 8.86
N GLY A 408 -10.33 -11.31 8.82
CA GLY A 408 -11.27 -11.41 9.95
C GLY A 408 -10.88 -10.58 11.19
N LYS A 409 -9.86 -9.72 11.09
CA LYS A 409 -9.34 -8.92 12.21
C LYS A 409 -10.18 -7.65 12.37
N ARG A 410 -10.78 -7.47 13.55
CA ARG A 410 -11.48 -6.23 13.94
C ARG A 410 -10.54 -5.03 13.91
N LEU A 411 -11.07 -3.83 13.73
CA LEU A 411 -10.27 -2.60 13.73
C LEU A 411 -9.73 -2.37 15.14
N ALA A 412 -8.41 -2.46 15.33
CA ALA A 412 -7.78 -2.11 16.60
C ALA A 412 -7.61 -0.59 16.70
N LEU A 413 -7.07 -0.12 17.83
CA LEU A 413 -6.87 1.31 18.02
C LEU A 413 -5.90 1.91 16.99
N LYS A 414 -4.95 1.11 16.48
CA LYS A 414 -4.05 1.47 15.36
C LYS A 414 -4.82 1.77 14.08
N GLU A 415 -5.73 0.90 13.66
CA GLU A 415 -6.53 1.11 12.44
C GLU A 415 -7.48 2.30 12.60
N ILE A 416 -8.03 2.51 13.80
CA ILE A 416 -8.86 3.69 14.09
C ILE A 416 -8.04 4.98 14.03
N GLU A 417 -6.83 5.01 14.59
CA GLU A 417 -5.90 6.15 14.47
C GLU A 417 -5.60 6.48 13.01
N HIS A 418 -5.26 5.44 12.23
CA HIS A 418 -4.95 5.57 10.82
C HIS A 418 -6.15 6.10 10.02
N THR A 419 -7.34 5.52 10.26
CA THR A 419 -8.59 5.95 9.62
C THR A 419 -8.95 7.39 9.98
N LEU A 420 -8.75 7.82 11.23
CA LEU A 420 -8.99 9.21 11.65
C LEU A 420 -8.10 10.20 10.91
N CYS A 421 -6.85 9.83 10.64
CA CYS A 421 -5.93 10.65 9.85
C CYS A 421 -6.45 10.84 8.42
N GLU A 422 -6.86 9.76 7.76
CA GLU A 422 -7.42 9.80 6.40
C GLU A 422 -8.78 10.51 6.35
N TYR A 423 -9.62 10.33 7.38
CA TYR A 423 -10.91 11.01 7.51
C TYR A 423 -10.73 12.53 7.64
N SER A 424 -9.68 12.96 8.35
CA SER A 424 -9.31 14.38 8.43
C SER A 424 -8.93 14.93 7.05
N LYS A 425 -8.09 14.21 6.30
CA LYS A 425 -7.71 14.59 4.92
C LYS A 425 -8.94 14.69 4.01
N TYR A 426 -9.85 13.71 4.09
CA TYR A 426 -11.08 13.65 3.31
C TYR A 426 -11.97 14.89 3.52
N ASN A 427 -12.01 15.41 4.74
CA ASN A 427 -12.86 16.54 5.09
C ASN A 427 -12.21 17.90 4.87
N ILE A 428 -10.89 18.04 5.03
CA ILE A 428 -10.21 19.35 5.10
C ILE A 428 -9.70 19.84 3.72
N SER A 429 -9.71 19.01 2.68
CA SER A 429 -9.46 19.37 1.25
C SER A 429 -8.11 20.03 0.90
N ASN A 430 -7.26 20.41 1.86
CA ASN A 430 -6.00 21.08 1.60
C ASN A 430 -4.87 20.08 1.29
N GLY A 431 -4.20 20.24 0.14
CA GLY A 431 -2.94 19.56 -0.17
C GLY A 431 -3.05 18.08 -0.53
N MET A 432 -4.23 17.61 -0.91
CA MET A 432 -4.43 16.20 -1.29
C MET A 432 -3.76 15.90 -2.63
N HIS A 433 -2.93 14.86 -2.67
CA HIS A 433 -2.38 14.35 -3.92
C HIS A 433 -3.50 13.77 -4.77
N THR A 434 -3.57 14.19 -6.03
CA THR A 434 -4.49 13.59 -6.99
C THR A 434 -4.14 12.13 -7.20
N TYR A 435 -5.17 11.30 -7.25
CA TYR A 435 -5.03 9.89 -7.57
C TYR A 435 -4.49 9.78 -9.00
N ARG A 436 -3.34 9.12 -9.15
CA ARG A 436 -2.77 8.77 -10.46
C ARG A 436 -2.99 7.28 -10.68
N PRO A 437 -3.90 6.88 -11.59
CA PRO A 437 -3.97 5.48 -12.02
C PRO A 437 -2.64 5.12 -12.68
N GLY A 438 -1.97 4.05 -12.22
CA GLY A 438 -0.93 3.40 -13.01
C GLY A 438 0.45 3.16 -12.38
N GLU A 439 0.78 3.66 -11.19
CA GLU A 439 2.09 3.35 -10.59
C GLU A 439 2.01 2.03 -9.81
N LYS A 440 2.01 0.89 -10.53
CA LYS A 440 2.36 -0.39 -9.93
C LYS A 440 3.87 -0.37 -9.64
N SER A 441 4.26 -0.75 -8.43
CA SER A 441 5.62 -1.22 -8.15
C SER A 441 5.89 -2.41 -9.09
N ALA A 442 7.10 -2.55 -9.61
CA ALA A 442 7.42 -3.66 -10.53
C ALA A 442 7.04 -5.00 -9.87
N ILE A 443 6.17 -5.77 -10.54
CA ILE A 443 5.68 -7.04 -10.02
C ILE A 443 6.56 -8.15 -10.57
N ALA A 444 7.27 -8.85 -9.69
CA ALA A 444 7.91 -10.10 -10.07
C ALA A 444 6.83 -11.11 -10.48
N VAL A 445 6.88 -11.55 -11.73
CA VAL A 445 5.89 -12.49 -12.31
C VAL A 445 6.28 -13.95 -12.00
N ASP A 446 7.52 -14.17 -11.55
CA ASP A 446 7.98 -15.50 -11.15
C ASP A 446 7.37 -15.86 -9.79
N CYS A 447 6.90 -17.10 -9.66
CA CYS A 447 6.33 -17.58 -8.40
C CYS A 447 7.41 -17.56 -7.30
N PHE A 448 7.12 -16.92 -6.17
CA PHE A 448 8.06 -16.78 -5.05
C PHE A 448 8.57 -18.13 -4.52
N SER A 449 7.74 -19.17 -4.55
CA SER A 449 8.07 -20.50 -4.01
C SER A 449 8.92 -21.36 -4.96
N CYS A 450 8.62 -21.41 -6.26
CA CYS A 450 9.32 -22.29 -7.20
C CYS A 450 10.25 -21.56 -8.17
N TYR A 451 10.22 -20.22 -8.19
CA TYR A 451 10.91 -19.36 -9.16
C TYR A 451 10.61 -19.71 -10.63
N GLY A 452 9.54 -20.49 -10.85
CA GLY A 452 9.09 -20.94 -12.15
C GLY A 452 8.12 -19.96 -12.81
N LYS A 453 8.09 -20.00 -14.13
CA LYS A 453 7.22 -19.21 -15.00
C LYS A 453 5.99 -20.03 -15.35
N ASP A 454 5.06 -20.19 -14.40
CA ASP A 454 3.69 -20.56 -14.74
C ASP A 454 2.76 -19.38 -14.41
N PRO A 455 2.72 -18.35 -15.28
CA PRO A 455 1.95 -17.15 -15.05
C PRO A 455 0.45 -17.36 -15.25
N ASP A 456 0.01 -18.51 -15.77
CA ASP A 456 -1.36 -18.70 -16.21
C ASP A 456 -2.33 -18.90 -15.02
N HIS A 457 -1.84 -19.37 -13.85
CA HIS A 457 -2.68 -19.61 -12.67
C HIS A 457 -1.94 -19.35 -11.35
N GLY A 458 -2.39 -18.35 -10.59
CA GLY A 458 -1.89 -18.07 -9.25
C GLY A 458 -2.47 -16.80 -8.63
N TYR A 459 -1.94 -16.41 -7.48
CA TYR A 459 -2.45 -15.30 -6.69
C TYR A 459 -1.33 -14.37 -6.23
N TYR A 460 -1.64 -13.08 -6.15
CA TYR A 460 -0.77 -12.08 -5.54
C TYR A 460 -1.11 -11.94 -4.06
N CYS A 461 -0.10 -12.04 -3.20
CA CYS A 461 -0.27 -11.84 -1.77
C CYS A 461 -0.62 -10.38 -1.45
N ASP A 462 -1.68 -10.15 -0.67
CA ASP A 462 -2.11 -8.82 -0.27
C ASP A 462 -1.09 -8.07 0.61
N LEU A 463 -0.18 -8.80 1.27
CA LEU A 463 0.76 -8.25 2.24
C LEU A 463 2.18 -8.03 1.72
N CYS A 464 2.57 -8.70 0.65
CA CYS A 464 3.91 -8.55 0.06
C CYS A 464 3.91 -8.44 -1.47
N ASN A 465 2.76 -8.59 -2.12
CA ASN A 465 2.60 -8.55 -3.56
C ASN A 465 3.44 -9.60 -4.33
N HIS A 466 3.98 -10.62 -3.64
CA HIS A 466 4.60 -11.76 -4.29
C HIS A 466 3.53 -12.64 -4.96
N PHE A 467 3.87 -13.15 -6.14
CA PHE A 467 3.07 -14.12 -6.86
C PHE A 467 3.30 -15.54 -6.30
N CYS A 468 2.23 -16.30 -6.12
CA CYS A 468 2.27 -17.72 -5.79
C CYS A 468 1.43 -18.50 -6.81
N CYS A 469 2.06 -19.41 -7.55
CA CYS A 469 1.32 -20.27 -8.49
C CYS A 469 0.47 -21.30 -7.74
N THR A 470 -0.65 -21.69 -8.34
CA THR A 470 -1.61 -22.65 -7.78
C THR A 470 -0.96 -23.98 -7.39
N GLY A 471 -0.06 -24.51 -8.23
CA GLY A 471 0.67 -25.75 -7.92
C GLY A 471 1.50 -25.68 -6.65
N CYS A 472 2.16 -24.55 -6.36
CA CYS A 472 2.89 -24.36 -5.10
C CYS A 472 1.93 -24.28 -3.89
N LEU A 473 0.75 -23.70 -4.07
CA LEU A 473 -0.26 -23.62 -3.02
C LEU A 473 -0.89 -24.98 -2.72
N GLU A 474 -1.16 -25.80 -3.74
CA GLU A 474 -1.60 -27.18 -3.57
C GLU A 474 -0.59 -28.01 -2.77
N ILE A 475 0.69 -27.90 -3.10
CA ILE A 475 1.76 -28.61 -2.38
C ILE A 475 1.85 -28.14 -0.91
N ALA A 476 1.62 -26.85 -0.65
CA ALA A 476 1.60 -26.31 0.70
C ALA A 476 0.36 -26.74 1.52
N GLY A 477 -0.66 -27.34 0.87
CA GLY A 477 -1.95 -27.61 1.50
C GLY A 477 -2.87 -26.40 1.59
N ASP A 478 -2.50 -25.31 0.90
CA ASP A 478 -3.13 -23.99 0.99
C ASP A 478 -4.06 -23.68 -0.19
N ALA A 479 -4.34 -24.67 -1.07
CA ALA A 479 -5.22 -24.48 -2.22
C ALA A 479 -6.66 -24.08 -1.83
N ASN A 480 -7.10 -24.43 -0.62
CA ASN A 480 -8.42 -24.08 -0.08
C ASN A 480 -8.38 -22.86 0.86
N ASP A 481 -7.18 -22.33 1.15
CA ASP A 481 -6.98 -21.17 2.04
C ASP A 481 -7.25 -19.84 1.33
N TYR A 482 -7.63 -19.91 0.05
CA TYR A 482 -8.16 -18.78 -0.69
C TYR A 482 -9.60 -18.51 -0.24
N ASP A 483 -9.77 -17.52 0.62
CA ASP A 483 -11.04 -16.81 0.72
C ASP A 483 -11.15 -15.94 -0.55
N GLU A 484 -12.28 -16.01 -1.26
CA GLU A 484 -12.56 -15.20 -2.47
C GLU A 484 -12.32 -13.68 -2.27
N ARG A 485 -12.13 -13.24 -1.02
CA ARG A 485 -11.88 -11.85 -0.63
C ARG A 485 -10.41 -11.46 -0.43
N ASN A 486 -9.52 -12.33 0.06
CA ASN A 486 -8.14 -11.97 0.36
C ASN A 486 -7.20 -13.19 0.31
N PHE A 487 -5.94 -12.96 -0.07
CA PHE A 487 -4.91 -13.99 -0.14
C PHE A 487 -3.63 -13.53 0.56
N ILE A 488 -3.20 -14.33 1.55
CA ILE A 488 -1.91 -14.16 2.23
C ILE A 488 -1.05 -15.37 1.89
N CYS A 489 0.13 -15.14 1.32
CA CYS A 489 1.03 -16.24 0.96
C CYS A 489 1.62 -16.94 2.21
N PRO A 490 2.01 -18.22 2.09
CA PRO A 490 2.62 -18.96 3.20
C PRO A 490 3.83 -18.24 3.83
N PRO A 491 4.74 -17.61 3.04
CA PRO A 491 5.83 -16.79 3.58
C PRO A 491 5.37 -15.69 4.55
N CYS A 492 4.31 -14.96 4.21
CA CYS A 492 3.73 -13.92 5.06
C CYS A 492 3.09 -14.50 6.32
N ARG A 493 2.37 -15.62 6.21
CA ARG A 493 1.77 -16.31 7.37
C ARG A 493 2.84 -16.78 8.34
N GLN A 494 3.89 -17.41 7.81
CA GLN A 494 5.02 -17.89 8.61
C GLN A 494 5.72 -16.72 9.31
N LEU A 495 5.92 -15.60 8.61
CA LEU A 495 6.50 -14.40 9.20
C LEU A 495 5.65 -13.84 10.34
N GLU A 496 4.33 -13.75 10.17
CA GLU A 496 3.43 -13.30 11.24
C GLU A 496 3.42 -14.26 12.45
N SER A 497 3.62 -15.55 12.21
CA SER A 497 3.72 -16.56 13.27
C SER A 497 5.07 -16.55 14.00
N PHE A 498 6.11 -15.94 13.44
CA PHE A 498 7.47 -15.98 13.97
C PHE A 498 7.55 -15.48 15.43
N PHE A 499 6.81 -14.42 15.77
CA PHE A 499 6.70 -13.91 17.13
C PHE A 499 6.13 -14.95 18.12
N ASN A 500 5.20 -15.81 17.68
CA ASN A 500 4.59 -16.80 18.57
C ASN A 500 5.48 -18.05 18.76
N LEU A 501 6.52 -18.21 17.94
CA LEU A 501 7.46 -19.34 17.97
C LEU A 501 8.74 -19.02 18.74
N SER A 502 9.03 -17.74 18.95
CA SER A 502 10.13 -17.19 19.75
C SER A 502 9.73 -16.90 21.18
#